data_AF-A0A4R5MGM0-F1
#
_entry.id   AF-A0A4R5MGM0-F1
#
_cell.length_a   1.000
_cell.length_b   1.000
_cell.length_c   1.000
_cell.angle_alpha   90.00
_cell.angle_beta   90.00
_cell.angle_gamma   90.00
#
_symmetry.space_group_name_H-M   'P 1'
#
loop_
_entity.id
_entity.type
_entity.pdbx_description
1 polymer ?
#
loop_
_entity_poly.entity_id
_entity_poly.type
_entity_poly.pdbx_seq_one_letter_code
_entity_poly.pdbx_strand_id
1 'polypeptide(L)' 'MRQSLRYRRINARARTVPPLYPWIKLVGRWLELADFEAGQRVRIEVHHGRLVITHD' A
#
# COMPACT_ATOMS: atom_id res chain seq x y z
N MET A 1 -12.11 45.29 25.04
CA MET A 1 -11.59 44.56 23.86
C MET A 1 -10.16 44.13 24.11
N ARG A 2 -9.88 42.83 24.22
CA ARG A 2 -8.60 42.20 23.84
C ARG A 2 -8.83 40.70 23.81
N GLN A 3 -9.36 40.25 22.68
CA GLN A 3 -9.56 38.85 22.37
C GLN A 3 -8.20 38.16 22.35
N SER A 4 -8.01 37.17 23.22
CA SER A 4 -6.83 36.31 23.19
C SER A 4 -6.89 35.46 21.92
N LEU A 5 -6.11 35.84 20.90
CA LEU A 5 -5.87 35.04 19.69
C LEU A 5 -5.04 33.76 19.96
N ARG A 6 -4.98 33.29 21.21
CA ARG A 6 -4.23 32.10 21.65
C ARG A 6 -4.95 30.78 21.38
N TYR A 7 -6.04 30.83 20.61
CA TYR A 7 -6.61 29.66 19.95
C TYR A 7 -6.52 29.84 18.42
N ARG A 8 -5.39 30.39 17.93
CA ARG A 8 -5.06 30.29 16.51
C ARG A 8 -4.82 28.82 16.20
N ARG A 9 -5.84 28.20 15.62
CA ARG A 9 -5.80 27.00 14.79
C ARG A 9 -4.43 26.81 14.17
N ILE A 10 -3.57 26.04 14.84
CA ILE A 10 -2.58 25.27 14.11
C ILE A 10 -3.30 23.97 13.80
N ASN A 11 -4.15 24.04 12.78
CA ASN A 11 -4.28 22.93 11.84
C ASN A 11 -2.86 22.73 11.28
N ALA A 12 -1.96 22.16 12.08
CA ALA A 12 -0.78 21.48 11.58
C ALA A 12 -1.41 20.40 10.74
N ARG A 13 -1.49 20.66 9.44
CA ARG A 13 -1.95 19.74 8.40
C ARG A 13 -1.60 18.36 8.91
N ALA A 14 -2.62 17.61 9.34
CA ALA A 14 -2.44 16.22 9.68
C ALA A 14 -1.83 15.67 8.41
N ARG A 15 -0.50 15.49 8.41
CA ARG A 15 0.20 14.84 7.33
C ARG A 15 -0.48 13.49 7.33
N THR A 16 -1.39 13.29 6.39
CA THR A 16 -1.91 11.98 6.05
C THR A 16 -0.67 11.22 5.66
N VAL A 17 -0.05 10.55 6.64
CA VAL A 17 0.98 9.57 6.40
C VAL A 17 0.34 8.66 5.37
N PRO A 18 0.90 8.55 4.16
CA PRO A 18 0.34 7.66 3.16
C PRO A 18 0.14 6.31 3.84
N PRO A 19 -1.03 5.66 3.71
CA PRO A 19 -1.20 4.34 4.28
C PRO A 19 -0.01 3.50 3.86
N LEU A 20 0.69 2.94 4.85
CA LEU A 20 1.79 2.03 4.61
C LEU A 20 1.17 0.82 3.93
N TYR A 21 1.16 0.83 2.60
CA TYR A 21 0.74 -0.33 1.84
C TYR A 21 1.71 -1.46 2.17
N PRO A 22 1.20 -2.64 2.57
CA PRO A 22 2.06 -3.79 2.73
C PRO A 22 2.69 -4.08 1.37
N TRP A 23 4.01 -3.97 1.28
CA TRP A 23 4.77 -4.36 0.11
C TRP A 23 5.39 -5.72 0.40
N ILE A 24 5.34 -6.62 -0.58
CA ILE A 24 5.90 -7.96 -0.50
C ILE A 24 6.84 -8.12 -1.69
N LYS A 25 8.02 -8.70 -1.44
CA LYS A 25 8.95 -9.10 -2.51
C LYS A 25 8.91 -10.61 -2.63
N LEU A 26 8.58 -11.11 -3.82
CA LEU A 26 8.64 -12.53 -4.16
C LEU A 26 9.89 -12.78 -5.01
N VAL A 27 10.63 -13.83 -4.67
CA VAL A 27 11.85 -14.22 -5.39
C VAL A 27 11.93 -15.75 -5.49
N GLY A 28 12.55 -16.23 -6.55
CA GLY A 28 12.88 -17.65 -6.73
C GLY A 28 12.41 -18.21 -8.06
N ARG A 29 13.02 -19.33 -8.46
CA ARG A 29 12.74 -20.02 -9.73
C ARG A 29 11.30 -20.53 -9.84
N TRP A 30 10.58 -20.68 -8.74
CA TRP A 30 9.18 -21.11 -8.74
C TRP A 30 8.26 -20.12 -9.48
N LEU A 31 8.62 -18.83 -9.53
CA LEU A 31 7.87 -17.83 -10.29
C LEU A 31 7.99 -18.09 -11.80
N GLU A 32 9.21 -18.38 -12.27
CA GLU A 32 9.47 -18.74 -13.67
C GLU A 32 8.78 -20.06 -14.03
N LEU A 33 8.81 -21.05 -13.14
CA LEU A 33 8.11 -22.34 -13.34
C LEU A 33 6.58 -22.20 -13.34
N ALA A 34 6.06 -21.17 -12.67
CA ALA A 34 4.66 -20.79 -12.69
C ALA A 34 4.33 -19.81 -13.84
N ASP A 35 5.25 -19.63 -14.78
CA ASP A 35 5.10 -18.81 -15.99
C ASP A 35 4.84 -17.32 -15.68
N PHE A 36 5.48 -16.80 -14.62
CA PHE A 36 5.50 -15.37 -14.32
C PHE A 36 6.77 -14.71 -14.85
N GLU A 37 6.61 -13.56 -15.49
CA GLU A 37 7.70 -12.75 -16.01
C GLU A 37 7.99 -11.51 -15.14
N ALA A 38 9.24 -11.05 -15.16
CA ALA A 38 9.62 -9.83 -14.45
C ALA A 38 8.94 -8.60 -15.07
N GLY A 39 8.30 -7.78 -14.23
CA GLY A 39 7.57 -6.58 -14.69
C GLY A 39 6.18 -6.88 -15.28
N GLN A 40 5.76 -8.14 -15.30
CA GLN A 40 4.41 -8.53 -15.69
C GLN A 40 3.37 -7.93 -14.74
N ARG A 41 2.25 -7.48 -15.31
CA ARG A 41 1.07 -7.09 -14.54
C ARG A 41 0.29 -8.36 -14.17
N VAL A 42 -0.07 -8.47 -12.89
CA VAL A 42 -0.76 -9.64 -12.34
C VAL A 42 -2.00 -9.20 -11.58
N ARG A 43 -2.98 -10.11 -11.48
CA ARG A 43 -4.13 -9.95 -10.60
C ARG A 43 -3.83 -10.53 -9.23
N ILE A 44 -4.16 -9.78 -8.18
CA ILE A 44 -3.96 -10.19 -6.79
C ILE A 44 -5.31 -10.15 -6.09
N GLU A 45 -5.70 -11.28 -5.51
CA GLU A 45 -6.95 -11.43 -4.75
C GLU A 45 -6.69 -12.04 -3.39
N VAL A 46 -7.59 -11.78 -2.44
CA VAL A 46 -7.60 -12.46 -1.14
C VAL A 46 -8.76 -13.45 -1.12
N HIS A 47 -8.44 -14.75 -1.11
CA HIS A 47 -9.41 -15.83 -0.97
C HIS A 47 -9.14 -16.62 0.29
N HIS A 48 -10.13 -16.70 1.18
CA HIS A 48 -10.05 -17.46 2.44
C HIS A 48 -8.78 -17.18 3.27
N GLY A 49 -8.36 -15.91 3.34
CA GLY A 49 -7.16 -15.48 4.07
C GLY A 49 -5.84 -15.79 3.38
N ARG A 50 -5.87 -16.17 2.09
CA ARG A 50 -4.68 -16.42 1.26
C ARG A 50 -4.61 -15.39 0.15
N LEU A 51 -3.39 -14.93 -0.16
CA LEU A 51 -3.13 -14.18 -1.38
C LEU A 51 -3.07 -15.15 -2.56
N VAL A 52 -3.91 -14.90 -3.57
CA VAL A 52 -3.93 -15.63 -4.84
C VAL A 52 -3.42 -14.67 -5.91
N ILE A 53 -2.37 -15.08 -6.60
CA ILE A 53 -1.74 -14.30 -7.66
C ILE A 53 -1.97 -15.06 -8.96
N THR A 54 -2.59 -14.41 -9.94
CA THR A 54 -2.84 -14.98 -11.25
C THR A 54 -2.37 -14.02 -12.33
N HIS A 55 -2.22 -14.53 -13.55
CA HIS A 55 -2.12 -13.69 -14.74
C HIS A 55 -3.38 -12.81 -14.87
N ASP A 56 -3.23 -11.63 -15.49
CA ASP A 56 -4.34 -10.72 -15.79
C ASP A 56 -5.26 -11.29 -16.88
#